data_AF-A0A1Y3UJR5-F1
#
_entry.id   AF-A0A1Y3UJR5-F1
#
_cell.length_a   1.000
_cell.length_b   1.000
_cell.length_c   1.000
_cell.angle_alpha   90.00
_cell.angle_beta   90.00
_cell.angle_gamma   90.00
#
_symmetry.space_group_name_H-M   'P 1'
#
loop_
_entity.id
_entity.type
_entity.pdbx_description
1 polymer ?
#
loop_
_entity_poly.entity_id
_entity_poly.type
_entity_poly.pdbx_seq_one_letter_code
_entity_poly.pdbx_strand_id
1 'polypeptide(L)' 'MIHVSVLEAVRTNDRRTALVALRDAVAETIDAKDSARDIAALSKRLMEVMAEIDALPDHEAETDPVEAARKRRS' A
#
# COMPACT_ATOMS: atom_id res chain seq x y z
N MET A 1 -4.54 14.39 -0.50
CA MET A 1 -3.84 13.16 -0.06
C MET A 1 -2.38 13.57 0.14
N ILE A 2 -1.81 13.38 1.32
CA ILE A 2 -0.39 13.73 1.55
C ILE A 2 0.44 12.66 0.85
N HIS A 3 1.22 13.06 -0.16
CA HIS A 3 2.15 12.16 -0.83
C HIS A 3 3.45 12.11 0.00
N VAL A 4 3.83 10.92 0.44
CA VAL A 4 5.04 10.67 1.23
C VAL A 4 6.06 10.00 0.33
N SER A 5 7.29 10.50 0.32
CA SER A 5 8.34 9.85 -0.49
C SER A 5 8.70 8.47 0.07
N VAL A 6 9.20 7.58 -0.80
CA VAL A 6 9.65 6.24 -0.39
C VAL A 6 10.68 6.32 0.76
N LEU A 7 11.59 7.30 0.72
CA LEU A 7 12.60 7.48 1.75
C LEU A 7 12.00 7.85 3.11
N GLU A 8 11.05 8.78 3.13
CA GLU A 8 10.36 9.18 4.35
C GLU A 8 9.54 8.04 4.91
N ALA A 9 8.80 7.33 4.06
CA ALA A 9 7.98 6.19 4.45
C ALA A 9 8.80 5.02 5.03
N VAL A 10 9.99 4.74 4.48
CA VAL A 10 10.89 3.72 5.03
C VAL A 10 11.42 4.12 6.41
N ARG A 11 11.63 5.42 6.66
CA ARG A 11 12.15 5.92 7.94
C ARG A 11 11.15 5.84 9.10
N THR A 12 9.85 5.77 8.82
CA THR A 12 8.83 5.63 9.88
C THR A 12 8.76 4.23 10.47
N ASN A 13 9.48 3.25 9.89
CA ASN A 13 9.41 1.83 10.25
C ASN A 13 7.99 1.24 10.17
N ASP A 14 7.09 1.90 9.44
CA ASP A 14 5.75 1.41 9.15
C ASP A 14 5.75 0.74 7.78
N ARG A 15 5.62 -0.60 7.78
CA ARG A 15 5.71 -1.40 6.57
C ARG A 15 4.61 -1.07 5.56
N ARG A 16 3.38 -0.81 6.02
CA ARG A 16 2.25 -0.47 5.13
C ARG A 16 2.50 0.86 4.44
N THR A 17 2.98 1.86 5.16
CA THR A 17 3.33 3.19 4.67
C THR A 17 4.45 3.10 3.65
N ALA A 18 5.50 2.32 3.94
CA ALA A 18 6.61 2.10 2.99
C ALA A 18 6.14 1.44 1.68
N LEU A 19 5.27 0.43 1.76
CA LEU A 19 4.73 -0.24 0.57
C LEU A 19 3.79 0.66 -0.23
N VAL A 20 2.94 1.45 0.43
CA VAL A 20 2.06 2.42 -0.25
C VAL A 20 2.88 3.48 -0.98
N ALA A 21 3.90 4.06 -0.34
CA ALA A 21 4.78 5.01 -1.00
C ALA A 21 5.53 4.39 -2.18
N LEU A 22 5.97 3.13 -2.05
CA LEU A 22 6.63 2.41 -3.14
C LEU A 22 5.67 2.13 -4.31
N ARG A 23 4.42 1.74 -4.03
CA ARG A 23 3.37 1.53 -5.05
C ARG A 23 3.18 2.80 -5.88
N ASP A 24 3.02 3.94 -5.20
CA ASP A 24 2.76 5.22 -5.86
C ASP A 24 3.95 5.63 -6.73
N ALA A 25 5.18 5.51 -6.22
CA ALA A 25 6.40 5.80 -6.99
C ALA A 25 6.58 4.89 -8.22
N VAL A 26 6.21 3.60 -8.12
CA VAL A 26 6.27 2.67 -9.25
C VAL A 26 5.21 3.03 -10.30
N ALA A 27 3.99 3.38 -9.88
CA ALA A 27 2.94 3.80 -10.79
C ALA A 27 3.33 5.08 -11.56
N GLU A 28 3.83 6.10 -10.86
CA GLU A 28 4.35 7.32 -11.49
C GLU A 28 5.49 7.02 -12.48
N THR A 29 6.36 6.07 -12.14
CA THR A 29 7.44 5.65 -13.04
C THR A 29 6.92 4.94 -14.27
N ILE A 30 5.83 4.15 -14.18
CA ILE A 30 5.20 3.51 -15.35
C ILE A 30 4.64 4.58 -16.29
N ASP A 31 3.91 5.55 -15.76
CA ASP A 31 3.30 6.63 -16.55
C ASP A 31 4.34 7.50 -17.28
N ALA A 32 5.56 7.58 -16.75
CA ALA A 32 6.66 8.35 -17.32
C ALA A 32 7.56 7.57 -18.32
N LYS A 33 7.31 6.28 -18.58
CA LYS A 33 8.17 5.43 -19.42
C LYS A 33 7.52 5.11 -20.76
N ASP A 34 8.32 5.18 -21.83
CA ASP A 34 7.90 4.80 -23.19
C ASP A 34 8.35 3.38 -23.61
N SER A 35 9.25 2.77 -22.83
CA SER A 35 9.80 1.45 -23.12
C SER A 35 8.84 0.35 -22.67
N ALA A 36 8.25 -0.37 -23.63
CA ALA A 36 7.35 -1.49 -23.36
C ALA A 36 7.97 -2.57 -22.45
N ARG A 37 9.29 -2.78 -22.56
CA ARG A 37 10.03 -3.71 -21.69
C ARG A 37 10.07 -3.22 -20.24
N ASP A 38 10.36 -1.95 -20.05
CA ASP A 38 10.46 -1.36 -18.71
C ASP A 38 9.07 -1.29 -18.06
N ILE A 39 8.04 -0.93 -18.84
CA ILE A 39 6.64 -0.96 -18.40
C ILE A 39 6.28 -2.37 -17.92
N ALA A 40 6.59 -3.43 -18.68
CA ALA A 40 6.27 -4.80 -18.26
C ALA A 40 6.96 -5.19 -16.93
N ALA A 41 8.24 -4.82 -16.77
CA ALA A 41 8.98 -5.07 -15.54
C ALA A 41 8.41 -4.31 -14.34
N LEU A 42 8.09 -3.02 -14.52
CA LEU A 42 7.51 -2.17 -13.50
C LEU A 42 6.09 -2.59 -13.13
N SER A 43 5.27 -2.96 -14.11
CA SER A 43 3.91 -3.49 -13.87
C SER A 43 3.94 -4.77 -13.07
N LYS A 44 4.90 -5.68 -13.32
CA LYS A 44 5.11 -6.86 -12.47
C LYS A 44 5.44 -6.45 -11.03
N ARG A 45 6.36 -5.50 -10.86
CA ARG A 45 6.74 -5.00 -9.53
C ARG A 45 5.56 -4.36 -8.80
N LEU A 46 4.72 -3.60 -9.52
CA LEU A 46 3.52 -3.00 -8.98
C LEU A 46 2.54 -4.07 -8.47
N MET A 47 2.31 -5.13 -9.25
CA MET A 47 1.46 -6.25 -8.83
C MET A 47 1.97 -6.95 -7.57
N GLU A 48 3.29 -7.15 -7.46
CA GLU A 48 3.90 -7.73 -6.25
C GLU A 48 3.68 -6.85 -5.01
N VAL A 49 3.88 -5.52 -5.14
CA VAL A 49 3.69 -4.58 -4.03
C VAL A 49 2.23 -4.51 -3.60
N MET A 50 1.29 -4.49 -4.56
CA MET A 50 -0.15 -4.50 -4.25
C MET A 50 -0.54 -5.79 -3.50
N ALA A 51 -0.08 -6.95 -3.98
CA ALA A 51 -0.34 -8.21 -3.30
C ALA A 51 0.24 -8.25 -1.87
N GLU A 52 1.41 -7.64 -1.65
CA GLU A 52 1.98 -7.53 -0.31
C GLU A 52 1.15 -6.63 0.61
N ILE A 53 0.63 -5.51 0.11
CA ILE A 53 -0.26 -4.61 0.86
C ILE A 53 -1.56 -5.33 1.23
N ASP A 54 -2.15 -6.07 0.29
CA ASP A 54 -3.39 -6.83 0.50
C ASP A 54 -3.21 -7.96 1.52
N ALA A 55 -2.00 -8.52 1.61
CA ALA A 55 -1.65 -9.55 2.58
C ALA A 55 -1.35 -9.00 3.98
N LEU A 56 -1.13 -7.68 4.14
CA LEU A 56 -0.92 -7.09 5.45
C LEU A 56 -2.25 -7.06 6.23
N PRO A 57 -2.27 -7.48 7.50
CA PRO A 57 -3.46 -7.36 8.32
C PRO A 57 -3.87 -5.89 8.45
N ASP A 58 -5.17 -5.62 8.38
CA ASP A 58 -5.68 -4.30 8.71
C ASP A 58 -5.51 -4.07 10.21
N HIS A 59 -4.77 -3.02 10.58
CA HIS A 59 -4.62 -2.64 11.99
C HIS A 59 -5.97 -2.26 12.65
N GLU A 60 -7.04 -2.03 11.86
CA GLU A 60 -8.40 -1.77 12.35
C GLU A 60 -9.24 -3.04 12.60
N ALA A 61 -8.77 -4.22 12.18
CA ALA A 61 -9.49 -5.48 12.39
C ALA A 61 -9.40 -6.00 13.85
N GLU A 62 -8.68 -5.28 14.73
CA GLU A 62 -8.82 -5.41 16.17
C GLU A 62 -9.90 -4.43 16.67
N THR A 63 -11.07 -4.47 16.02
CA THR A 63 -12.25 -3.78 16.55
C THR A 63 -12.67 -4.53 17.79
N ASP A 64 -12.44 -3.88 18.93
CA ASP A 64 -12.92 -4.22 20.27
C ASP A 64 -14.23 -5.04 20.23
N PRO A 65 -14.27 -6.27 20.78
CA PRO A 65 -15.48 -7.10 20.79
C PRO A 65 -16.71 -6.40 21.38
N VAL A 66 -16.53 -5.29 22.10
CA VAL A 66 -17.58 -4.41 22.61
C VAL A 66 -18.33 -3.65 21.49
N GLU A 67 -17.65 -3.18 20.44
CA GLU A 67 -18.30 -2.42 19.35
C GLU A 67 -19.15 -3.34 18.44
N ALA A 68 -18.68 -4.58 18.21
CA ALA A 68 -19.46 -5.61 17.51
C ALA A 68 -20.75 -5.99 18.30
N ALA A 69 -20.70 -5.98 19.63
CA ALA A 69 -21.85 -6.23 20.49
C ALA A 69 -22.83 -5.06 20.56
N ARG A 70 -22.35 -3.82 20.43
CA ARG A 70 -23.18 -2.60 20.42
C ARG A 70 -24.05 -2.51 19.16
N LYS A 71 -23.48 -2.89 18.00
CA LYS A 71 -24.18 -2.87 16.71
C LYS A 71 -25.29 -3.93 16.58
N ARG A 72 -25.30 -4.97 17.43
CA ARG A 72 -26.35 -6.00 17.47
C ARG A 72 -27.55 -5.64 18.36
N ARG A 73 -27.49 -4.53 19.10
CA ARG A 73 -28.56 -4.10 20.05
C ARG A 73 -29.34 -2.86 19.61
N SER A 74 -29.04 -2.28 18.45
CA SER A 74 -29.91 -1.27 17.80
C SER A 74 -30.71 -1.91 16.68
#